data_AF-A0A971JF00-F1
#
_entry.id   AF-A0A971JF00-F1
#
_cell.length_a   1.000
_cell.length_b   1.000
_cell.length_c   1.000
_cell.angle_alpha   90.00
_cell.angle_beta   90.00
_cell.angle_gamma   90.00
#
_symmetry.space_group_name_H-M   'P 1'
#
loop_
_entity.id
_entity.type
_entity.pdbx_description
1 polymer ?
#
loop_
_entity_poly.entity_id
_entity_poly.type
_entity_poly.pdbx_seq_one_letter_code
_entity_poly.pdbx_strand_id
1 'polypeptide(L)'
;MIIGFDNGSFSWTRLIISWILLFALAVAVIVLKVERKNAQRVKTDKTGAFDSVSTLKFYDDRMVMENESLKSSSELKYDQFFALMESKDYFIFYLTVNQASLIRKKDVDNLEVFKVFIVDKFNSRYKKI
;
A
#
# COMPACT_ATOMS: atom_id res chain seq x y z
N MET A 1 10.59 -20.39 -37.94
CA MET A 1 9.29 -20.52 -37.22
C MET A 1 9.58 -21.18 -35.87
N ILE A 2 9.13 -20.59 -34.75
CA ILE A 2 9.46 -21.03 -33.37
C ILE A 2 8.85 -22.41 -33.01
N ILE A 3 7.97 -22.92 -33.86
CA ILE A 3 7.35 -24.23 -33.78
C ILE A 3 7.95 -25.03 -34.93
N GLY A 4 8.56 -26.18 -34.63
CA GLY A 4 9.48 -26.95 -35.49
C GLY A 4 8.88 -27.54 -36.77
N PHE A 5 8.31 -26.68 -37.62
CA PHE A 5 7.90 -26.96 -38.98
C PHE A 5 8.95 -26.35 -39.89
N ASP A 6 9.85 -27.19 -40.39
CA ASP A 6 10.88 -26.80 -41.34
C ASP A 6 10.89 -27.85 -42.47
N ASN A 7 10.72 -27.40 -43.70
CA ASN A 7 10.69 -28.22 -44.91
C ASN A 7 9.79 -29.48 -44.85
N GLY A 8 8.58 -29.36 -44.30
CA GLY A 8 7.59 -30.46 -44.31
C GLY A 8 7.87 -31.61 -43.33
N SER A 9 8.92 -31.50 -42.51
CA SER A 9 9.26 -32.48 -41.48
C SER A 9 9.11 -31.88 -40.08
N PHE A 10 8.42 -32.60 -39.20
CA PHE A 10 8.18 -32.14 -37.83
C PHE A 10 9.31 -32.57 -36.91
N SER A 11 10.01 -31.59 -36.34
CA SER A 11 11.15 -31.84 -35.45
C SER A 11 10.70 -31.99 -33.99
N TRP A 12 10.42 -33.23 -33.57
CA TRP A 12 10.05 -33.57 -32.18
C TRP A 12 11.09 -33.10 -31.14
N THR A 13 12.38 -33.21 -31.47
CA THR A 13 13.48 -32.76 -30.59
C THR A 13 13.42 -31.26 -30.32
N ARG A 14 13.20 -30.45 -31.37
CA ARG A 14 13.07 -28.99 -31.27
C ARG A 14 11.83 -28.60 -30.46
N LEU A 15 10.73 -29.34 -30.61
CA LEU A 15 9.52 -29.10 -29.83
C LEU A 15 9.76 -29.32 -28.34
N ILE A 16 10.37 -30.44 -27.95
CA ILE A 16 10.63 -30.78 -26.54
C ILE A 16 11.51 -29.71 -25.89
N ILE A 17 12.57 -29.26 -26.58
CA ILE A 17 13.47 -28.21 -26.08
C ILE A 17 12.71 -26.88 -25.90
N SER A 18 11.92 -26.47 -26.89
CA SER A 18 11.10 -25.25 -26.79
C SER A 18 10.08 -25.34 -25.65
N TRP A 19 9.52 -26.52 -25.40
CA TRP A 19 8.55 -26.75 -24.34
C TRP A 19 9.16 -26.62 -22.94
N ILE A 20 10.36 -27.21 -22.74
CA ILE A 20 11.12 -27.07 -21.49
C ILE A 20 11.51 -25.60 -21.26
N LEU A 21 11.95 -24.90 -22.31
CA LEU A 21 12.30 -23.48 -22.23
C LEU A 21 11.09 -22.61 -21.85
N LEU A 22 9.93 -22.86 -22.46
CA LEU A 22 8.68 -22.16 -22.15
C LEU A 22 8.20 -22.44 -20.73
N PHE A 23 8.34 -23.68 -20.25
CA PHE A 23 7.99 -24.04 -18.89
C PHE A 23 8.87 -23.31 -17.87
N ALA A 24 10.18 -23.27 -18.10
CA ALA A 24 11.12 -22.52 -17.26
C ALA A 24 10.79 -21.01 -17.24
N LEU A 25 10.49 -20.43 -18.41
CA LEU A 25 10.06 -19.03 -18.51
C LEU A 25 8.77 -18.75 -17.75
N ALA A 26 7.76 -19.64 -17.85
CA ALA A 26 6.50 -19.50 -17.14
C ALA A 26 6.70 -19.51 -15.61
N VAL A 27 7.53 -20.43 -15.10
CA VAL A 27 7.89 -20.49 -13.68
C VAL A 27 8.60 -19.21 -13.24
N ALA A 28 9.59 -18.74 -14.00
CA ALA A 28 10.32 -17.51 -13.70
C ALA A 28 9.40 -16.28 -13.62
N VAL A 29 8.44 -16.15 -14.54
CA VAL A 29 7.45 -15.06 -14.52
C VAL A 29 6.56 -15.12 -13.28
N ILE A 30 6.13 -16.31 -12.86
CA ILE A 30 5.31 -16.49 -11.64
C ILE A 30 6.12 -16.09 -10.41
N VAL A 31 7.37 -16.55 -10.28
CA VAL A 31 8.26 -16.19 -9.16
C VAL A 31 8.45 -14.68 -9.10
N LEU A 32 8.80 -14.03 -10.22
CA LEU A 32 8.97 -12.57 -10.27
C LEU A 32 7.68 -11.82 -9.92
N LYS A 33 6.51 -12.33 -10.32
CA LYS A 33 5.21 -11.73 -9.98
C LYS A 33 4.94 -11.83 -8.48
N VAL A 34 5.22 -12.98 -7.87
CA VAL A 34 5.08 -13.21 -6.43
C VAL A 34 6.07 -12.33 -5.66
N GLU A 35 7.34 -12.30 -6.06
CA GLU A 35 8.35 -11.45 -5.44
C GLU A 35 8.03 -9.96 -5.56
N ARG A 36 7.56 -9.47 -6.71
CA ARG A 36 7.16 -8.05 -6.85
C ARG A 36 5.99 -7.71 -5.93
N LYS A 37 4.98 -8.59 -5.85
CA LYS A 37 3.84 -8.40 -4.96
C LYS A 37 4.24 -8.51 -3.49
N ASN A 38 5.17 -9.40 -3.16
CA ASN A 38 5.66 -9.58 -1.81
C ASN A 38 6.61 -8.44 -1.40
N ALA A 39 7.49 -7.97 -2.27
CA ALA A 39 8.36 -6.82 -2.02
C ALA A 39 7.56 -5.52 -1.81
N GLN A 40 6.45 -5.34 -2.54
CA GLN A 40 5.50 -4.25 -2.27
C GLN A 40 4.86 -4.36 -0.88
N ARG A 41 4.53 -5.59 -0.44
CA ARG A 41 4.01 -5.84 0.91
C ARG A 41 5.06 -5.69 2.01
N VAL A 42 6.27 -6.21 1.83
CA VAL A 42 7.39 -6.10 2.79
C VAL A 42 7.86 -4.66 2.98
N LYS A 43 7.81 -3.82 1.94
CA LYS A 43 8.02 -2.37 2.09
C LYS A 43 6.91 -1.69 2.90
N THR A 44 5.69 -2.24 2.88
CA THR A 44 4.55 -1.78 3.68
C THR A 44 4.56 -2.36 5.10
N ASP A 45 5.19 -3.52 5.30
CA ASP A 45 5.15 -4.27 6.57
C ASP A 45 6.09 -3.73 7.65
N LYS A 46 7.12 -2.95 7.26
CA LYS A 46 7.99 -2.31 8.27
C LYS A 46 7.36 -1.10 8.96
N THR A 47 6.21 -0.63 8.48
CA THR A 47 5.44 0.47 9.10
C THR A 47 4.54 0.00 10.24
N GLY A 48 4.44 -1.32 10.47
CA GLY A 48 3.61 -1.95 11.50
C GLY A 48 4.37 -2.83 12.49
N ALA A 49 5.69 -2.67 12.62
CA ALA A 49 6.39 -3.27 13.76
C ALA A 49 5.78 -2.68 15.04
N PHE A 50 5.39 -3.55 15.99
CA PHE A 50 4.64 -3.22 17.21
C PHE A 50 5.23 -2.07 18.07
N ASP A 51 6.44 -1.61 17.76
CA ASP A 51 7.19 -0.57 18.46
C ASP A 51 7.43 0.72 17.64
N SER A 52 6.89 0.83 16.41
CA SER A 52 7.00 2.08 15.63
C SER A 52 5.89 3.05 16.01
N VAL A 53 6.17 3.95 16.95
CA VAL A 53 5.30 5.10 17.21
C VAL A 53 5.40 6.04 16.01
N SER A 54 4.30 6.20 15.28
CA SER A 54 4.21 7.21 14.22
C SER A 54 3.53 8.46 14.76
N THR A 55 4.22 9.58 14.64
CA THR A 55 3.67 10.89 15.02
C THR A 55 3.01 11.51 13.80
N LEU A 56 1.74 11.87 13.96
CA LEU A 56 0.95 12.57 12.95
C LEU A 56 0.91 14.06 13.33
N LYS A 57 1.60 14.89 12.55
CA LYS A 57 1.59 16.35 12.71
C LYS A 57 0.61 16.96 11.71
N PHE A 58 -0.35 17.71 12.21
CA PHE A 58 -1.37 18.37 11.40
C PHE A 58 -0.99 19.84 11.24
N TYR A 59 -0.77 20.27 10.00
CA TYR A 59 -0.53 21.67 9.62
C TYR A 59 -1.76 22.22 8.88
N ASP A 60 -1.72 23.49 8.47
CA ASP A 60 -2.88 24.11 7.80
C ASP A 60 -3.18 23.50 6.42
N ASP A 61 -2.16 23.10 5.68
CA ASP A 61 -2.26 22.65 4.29
C ASP A 61 -1.97 21.15 4.09
N ARG A 62 -1.28 20.53 5.05
CA ARG A 62 -0.81 19.14 4.95
C ARG A 62 -0.72 18.44 6.29
N MET A 63 -0.73 17.12 6.24
CA MET A 63 -0.37 16.26 7.35
C MET A 63 1.01 15.65 7.08
N VAL A 64 1.87 15.68 8.09
CA VAL A 64 3.18 15.03 8.04
C VAL A 64 3.15 13.83 8.98
N MET A 65 3.41 12.65 8.43
CA MET A 65 3.56 11.43 9.17
C MET A 65 5.04 11.12 9.32
N GLU A 66 5.55 11.28 10.54
CA GLU A 66 6.92 10.91 10.88
C GLU A 66 6.91 9.52 11.50
N ASN A 67 7.80 8.65 11.02
CA ASN A 67 8.07 7.37 11.65
C ASN A 67 9.53 7.36 12.11
N GLU A 68 9.72 7.43 13.43
CA GLU A 68 11.05 7.49 14.05
C GLU A 68 11.88 6.23 13.76
N SER A 69 11.24 5.05 13.64
CA SER A 69 11.94 3.79 13.40
C SER A 69 12.42 3.61 11.96
N LEU A 70 11.71 4.23 11.00
CA LEU A 70 12.05 4.15 9.58
C LEU A 70 12.84 5.36 9.06
N LYS A 71 13.06 6.39 9.90
CA LYS A 71 13.63 7.69 9.50
C LYS A 71 12.97 8.24 8.23
N SER A 72 11.67 7.97 8.06
CA SER A 72 10.90 8.36 6.90
C SER A 72 9.84 9.36 7.32
N SER A 73 9.82 10.51 6.64
CA SER A 73 8.72 11.47 6.72
C SER A 73 7.90 11.36 5.45
N SER A 74 6.59 11.15 5.61
CA SER A 74 5.63 11.16 4.52
C SER A 74 4.75 12.38 4.67
N GLU A 75 4.81 13.28 3.70
CA GLU A 75 3.92 14.43 3.64
C GLU A 75 2.74 14.12 2.73
N LEU A 76 1.53 14.38 3.22
CA LEU A 76 0.31 14.17 2.46
C LEU A 76 -0.61 15.37 2.65
N LYS A 77 -1.03 15.96 1.53
CA LYS A 77 -2.04 17.02 1.55
C LYS A 77 -3.40 16.42 1.87
N TYR A 78 -4.27 17.20 2.52
CA TYR A 78 -5.61 16.72 2.92
C TYR A 78 -6.48 16.26 1.73
N ASP A 79 -6.29 16.87 0.56
CA ASP A 79 -6.98 16.53 -0.68
C ASP A 79 -6.53 15.21 -1.32
N GLN A 80 -5.42 14.63 -0.86
CA GLN A 80 -4.90 13.34 -1.34
C GLN A 80 -5.38 12.16 -0.50
N PHE A 81 -6.00 12.41 0.66
CA PHE A 81 -6.54 11.34 1.50
C PHE A 81 -7.71 10.64 0.84
N PHE A 82 -7.73 9.32 0.97
CA PHE A 82 -8.82 8.51 0.46
C PHE A 82 -10.11 8.74 1.26
N ALA A 83 -10.04 8.62 2.58
CA ALA A 83 -11.18 8.83 3.48
C ALA A 83 -10.75 9.05 4.93
N LEU A 84 -11.64 9.64 5.72
CA LEU A 84 -11.52 9.68 7.17
C LEU A 84 -12.78 9.05 7.79
N MET A 85 -12.59 8.04 8.63
CA MET A 85 -13.69 7.38 9.33
C MET A 85 -13.59 7.60 10.84
N GLU A 86 -14.67 8.07 11.45
CA GLU A 86 -14.81 8.13 12.91
C GLU A 86 -15.60 6.92 13.39
N SER A 87 -15.00 6.15 14.30
CA SER A 87 -15.67 5.10 15.09
C SER A 87 -15.90 5.59 16.52
N LYS A 88 -16.38 4.73 17.44
CA LYS A 88 -16.60 5.08 18.85
C LYS A 88 -15.33 5.61 19.52
N ASP A 89 -14.24 4.84 19.44
CA ASP A 89 -13.00 5.09 20.19
C ASP A 89 -11.82 5.56 19.31
N TYR A 90 -11.99 5.56 17.98
CA TYR A 90 -10.91 5.79 17.02
C TYR A 90 -11.29 6.77 15.91
N PHE A 91 -10.26 7.47 15.40
CA PHE A 91 -10.25 8.07 14.08
C PHE A 91 -9.36 7.23 13.16
N ILE A 92 -9.87 6.88 11.99
CA ILE A 92 -9.19 6.02 11.00
C ILE A 92 -8.93 6.86 9.75
N PHE A 93 -7.68 7.22 9.53
CA PHE A 93 -7.22 8.00 8.40
C PHE A 93 -6.77 7.07 7.27
N TYR A 94 -7.57 6.93 6.23
CA TYR A 94 -7.17 6.19 5.03
C TYR A 94 -6.31 7.07 4.13
N LEU A 95 -4.99 6.87 4.21
CA LEU A 95 -4.00 7.52 3.33
C LEU A 95 -4.22 7.06 1.88
N THR A 96 -4.41 5.76 1.68
CA THR A 96 -4.74 5.14 0.39
C THR A 96 -5.79 4.05 0.59
N VAL A 97 -6.25 3.40 -0.49
CA VAL A 97 -7.16 2.24 -0.42
C VAL A 97 -6.59 1.11 0.44
N ASN A 98 -5.26 1.00 0.56
CA ASN A 98 -4.58 -0.11 1.22
C ASN A 98 -3.79 0.31 2.48
N GLN A 99 -3.80 1.59 2.86
CA GLN A 99 -3.04 2.09 4.00
C GLN A 99 -3.90 3.02 4.85
N ALA A 100 -3.92 2.74 6.15
CA ALA A 100 -4.64 3.54 7.12
C ALA A 100 -3.81 3.76 8.39
N SER A 101 -3.97 4.94 8.98
CA SER A 101 -3.42 5.30 10.29
C SER A 101 -4.55 5.44 11.30
N LEU A 102 -4.34 4.90 12.51
CA LEU A 102 -5.33 4.91 13.58
C LEU A 102 -4.90 5.88 14.68
N ILE A 103 -5.81 6.77 15.07
CA ILE A 103 -5.64 7.63 16.25
C ILE A 103 -6.71 7.26 17.26
N ARG A 104 -6.30 6.96 18.49
CA ARG A 104 -7.22 6.73 19.61
C ARG A 104 -7.73 8.07 20.12
N LYS A 105 -9.04 8.21 20.31
CA LYS A 105 -9.64 9.46 20.80
C LYS A 105 -9.13 9.86 22.19
N LYS A 106 -8.79 8.87 23.03
CA LYS A 106 -8.23 9.09 24.37
C LYS A 106 -6.81 9.69 24.36
N ASP A 107 -6.09 9.58 23.25
CA ASP A 107 -4.73 10.12 23.10
C ASP A 107 -4.77 11.55 22.48
N VAL A 108 -5.96 12.12 22.29
CA VAL A 108 -6.17 13.48 21.78
C VAL A 108 -6.55 14.38 22.94
N ASP A 109 -5.74 15.42 23.20
CA ASP A 109 -5.94 16.33 24.33
C ASP A 109 -7.30 17.03 24.29
N ASN A 110 -7.64 17.63 23.15
CA ASN A 110 -8.91 18.32 22.95
C ASN A 110 -9.69 17.72 21.77
N LEU A 111 -10.57 16.78 22.10
CA LEU A 111 -11.35 16.04 21.11
C LEU A 111 -12.31 16.93 20.32
N GLU A 112 -12.93 17.93 20.94
CA GLU A 112 -13.92 18.79 20.29
C GLU A 112 -13.26 19.67 19.22
N VAL A 113 -12.17 20.34 19.58
CA VAL A 113 -11.40 21.19 18.65
C VAL A 113 -10.86 20.35 17.49
N PHE A 114 -10.29 19.19 17.80
CA PHE A 114 -9.79 18.29 16.77
C PHE A 114 -10.89 17.82 15.82
N LYS A 115 -12.09 17.54 16.35
CA LYS A 115 -13.24 17.12 15.54
C LYS A 115 -13.71 18.20 14.59
N VAL A 116 -13.78 19.46 15.04
CA VAL A 116 -14.12 20.59 14.17
C VAL A 116 -13.08 20.72 13.05
N PHE A 117 -11.80 20.64 13.40
CA PHE A 117 -10.69 20.72 12.44
C PHE A 117 -10.76 19.62 11.37
N ILE A 118 -10.93 18.36 11.75
CA ILE A 118 -10.95 17.26 10.77
C ILE A 118 -12.22 17.29 9.90
N VAL A 119 -13.37 17.69 10.44
CA VAL A 119 -14.61 17.81 9.64
C VAL A 119 -14.47 18.92 8.61
N ASP A 120 -13.87 20.05 8.98
CA ASP A 120 -13.58 21.16 8.05
C ASP A 120 -12.62 20.72 6.94
N LYS A 121 -11.48 20.08 7.28
CA LYS A 121 -10.46 19.69 6.30
C LYS A 121 -10.89 18.55 5.38
N PHE A 122 -11.61 17.54 5.89
CA PHE A 122 -11.96 16.34 5.12
C PHE A 122 -13.36 16.41 4.49
N ASN A 123 -14.24 17.29 4.98
CA ASN A 123 -15.55 17.61 4.45
C ASN A 123 -16.31 16.36 3.93
N SER A 124 -16.53 16.23 2.62
CA SER A 124 -17.28 15.11 2.00
C SER A 124 -16.63 13.73 2.13
N ARG A 125 -15.35 13.65 2.53
CA ARG A 125 -14.61 12.40 2.75
C ARG A 125 -14.65 11.92 4.20
N TYR A 126 -15.14 12.76 5.11
CA TYR A 126 -15.39 12.37 6.50
C TYR A 126 -16.66 11.54 6.60
N LYS A 127 -16.56 10.37 7.22
CA LYS A 127 -17.70 9.47 7.48
C LYS A 127 -17.71 9.06 8.95
N LYS A 128 -18.89 9.07 9.55
CA LYS A 128 -19.10 8.58 10.92
C LYS A 128 -19.82 7.23 10.84
N ILE A 129 -19.29 6.23 11.57
CA ILE A 129 -19.79 4.85 11.59
C ILE A 129 -20.10 4.44 13.02
#